data_AF-A0A2E6W4V7-F1
#
_entry.id   AF-A0A2E6W4V7-F1
#
_cell.length_a   1.000
_cell.length_b   1.000
_cell.length_c   1.000
_cell.angle_alpha   90.00
_cell.angle_beta   90.00
_cell.angle_gamma   90.00
#
_symmetry.space_group_name_H-M   'P 1'
#
loop_
_entity.id
_entity.type
_entity.pdbx_description
1 polymer ?
#
loop_
_entity_poly.entity_id
_entity_poly.type
_entity_poly.pdbx_seq_one_letter_code
_entity_poly.pdbx_strand_id
1 'polypeptide(L)'
;MSETVMTNHLVAHHYSVCVIDIGSPKLGNLGWYLWDATRQRVASGDDLDALFEPLIQASDQSGVLLGLEAPLFVPIRQDLLLMTKARAGESPRPWSAGAGAQVLAMNLPIMTYLFQQLQIRQANLSYCIESTDFTAKPGQVLLFEALVSGANKGSSHIDDAKIMVDYCRSYSDQSQLPPTILQHEAGTTFLNLAACALLHLGLIETQALSGCSSPIYRPDYRP
;
A
#
# COMPACT_ATOMS: atom_id res chain seq x y z
N MET A 1 -19.09 -3.81 -24.45
CA MET A 1 -19.24 -3.01 -23.21
C MET A 1 -19.52 -3.99 -22.09
N SER A 2 -18.48 -4.43 -21.36
CA SER A 2 -18.70 -5.20 -20.13
C SER A 2 -18.70 -4.22 -18.97
N GLU A 3 -19.85 -4.07 -18.32
CA GLU A 3 -19.92 -3.44 -17.00
C GLU A 3 -19.16 -4.32 -16.03
N THR A 4 -17.97 -3.88 -15.62
CA THR A 4 -17.30 -4.46 -14.45
C THR A 4 -18.11 -4.00 -13.24
N VAL A 5 -19.01 -4.86 -12.76
CA VAL A 5 -19.68 -4.66 -11.47
C VAL A 5 -18.58 -4.63 -10.41
N MET A 6 -18.31 -3.46 -9.85
CA MET A 6 -17.36 -3.29 -8.75
C MET A 6 -17.95 -3.92 -7.49
N THR A 7 -17.64 -5.19 -7.26
CA THR A 7 -17.93 -5.84 -6.00
C THR A 7 -16.94 -5.35 -4.95
N ASN A 8 -17.41 -4.56 -3.99
CA ASN A 8 -16.63 -4.23 -2.81
C ASN A 8 -16.22 -5.54 -2.12
N HIS A 9 -14.91 -5.72 -1.90
CA HIS A 9 -14.40 -6.92 -1.25
C HIS A 9 -14.76 -6.86 0.24
N LEU A 10 -15.72 -7.66 0.66
CA LEU A 10 -16.09 -7.80 2.06
C LEU A 10 -14.95 -8.45 2.83
N VAL A 11 -14.66 -7.94 4.02
CA VAL A 11 -13.73 -8.55 4.97
C VAL A 11 -14.47 -8.91 6.25
N ALA A 12 -14.00 -9.92 6.97
CA ALA A 12 -14.71 -10.46 8.13
C ALA A 12 -14.72 -9.52 9.35
N HIS A 13 -13.77 -8.57 9.40
CA HIS A 13 -13.54 -7.70 10.55
C HIS A 13 -13.20 -6.28 10.10
N HIS A 14 -13.47 -5.30 10.97
CA HIS A 14 -12.85 -3.98 10.87
C HIS A 14 -11.32 -4.11 10.96
N TYR A 15 -10.61 -3.25 10.26
CA TYR A 15 -9.15 -3.27 10.19
C TYR A 15 -8.57 -1.87 10.44
N SER A 16 -7.37 -1.86 11.02
CA SER A 16 -6.58 -0.64 11.20
C SER A 16 -5.95 -0.22 9.88
N VAL A 17 -5.68 1.06 9.69
CA VAL A 17 -5.10 1.60 8.46
C VAL A 17 -3.87 2.41 8.78
N CYS A 18 -2.75 2.07 8.17
CA CYS A 18 -1.50 2.81 8.25
C CYS A 18 -1.06 3.22 6.84
N VAL A 19 -0.70 4.48 6.64
CA VAL A 19 -0.13 4.95 5.37
C VAL A 19 1.15 5.71 5.66
N ILE A 20 2.16 5.48 4.83
CA ILE A 20 3.43 6.19 4.86
C ILE A 20 3.59 6.88 3.50
N ASP A 21 3.65 8.21 3.51
CA ASP A 21 4.06 9.00 2.35
C ASP A 21 5.60 8.99 2.26
N ILE A 22 6.10 8.45 1.15
CA ILE A 22 7.51 8.17 0.93
C ILE A 22 8.13 9.26 0.06
N GLY A 23 8.89 10.13 0.69
CA GLY A 23 9.88 10.99 0.06
C GLY A 23 11.26 10.79 0.68
N SER A 24 12.17 11.74 0.46
CA SER A 24 13.54 11.69 0.98
C SER A 24 13.59 11.94 2.49
N PRO A 25 13.94 10.95 3.34
CA PRO A 25 14.02 11.14 4.78
C PRO A 25 15.08 12.19 5.17
N LYS A 26 16.18 12.25 4.42
CA LYS A 26 17.25 13.24 4.61
C LYS A 26 16.75 14.69 4.44
N LEU A 27 15.72 14.89 3.64
CA LEU A 27 15.12 16.21 3.40
C LEU A 27 13.89 16.47 4.29
N GLY A 28 13.56 15.57 5.22
CA GLY A 28 12.34 15.65 6.01
C GLY A 28 11.06 15.37 5.20
N ASN A 29 11.20 14.71 4.04
CA ASN A 29 10.08 14.41 3.15
C ASN A 29 9.54 13.01 3.46
N LEU A 30 9.15 12.73 4.69
CA LEU A 30 8.51 11.47 5.06
C LEU A 30 7.39 11.79 6.05
N GLY A 31 6.26 11.13 5.91
CA GLY A 31 5.13 11.30 6.82
C GLY A 31 4.35 10.01 6.93
N TRP A 32 3.78 9.75 8.09
CA TRP A 32 2.93 8.59 8.30
C TRP A 32 1.71 8.96 9.15
N TYR A 33 0.65 8.20 8.93
CA TYR A 33 -0.59 8.32 9.66
C TYR A 33 -1.17 6.92 9.91
N LEU A 34 -1.60 6.67 11.12
CA LEU A 34 -2.19 5.41 11.56
C LEU A 34 -3.53 5.67 12.23
N TRP A 35 -4.53 4.91 11.82
CA TRP A 35 -5.80 4.75 12.50
C TRP A 35 -5.90 3.33 13.07
N ASP A 36 -5.93 3.22 14.40
CA ASP A 36 -6.21 1.96 15.12
C ASP A 36 -7.72 1.80 15.27
N ALA A 37 -8.29 0.85 14.51
CA ALA A 37 -9.73 0.61 14.49
C ALA A 37 -10.25 0.01 15.80
N THR A 38 -9.42 -0.72 16.55
CA THR A 38 -9.86 -1.36 17.80
C THR A 38 -9.87 -0.37 18.95
N ARG A 39 -8.81 0.44 19.08
CA ARG A 39 -8.66 1.43 20.15
C ARG A 39 -9.30 2.78 19.81
N GLN A 40 -9.71 2.98 18.56
CA GLN A 40 -10.24 4.24 18.06
C GLN A 40 -9.25 5.40 18.28
N ARG A 41 -7.98 5.16 17.97
CA ARG A 41 -6.88 6.10 18.18
C ARG A 41 -6.16 6.43 16.89
N VAL A 42 -5.64 7.65 16.84
CA VAL A 42 -4.75 8.11 15.77
C VAL A 42 -3.34 8.22 16.32
N ALA A 43 -2.37 7.84 15.50
CA ALA A 43 -0.98 8.24 15.65
C ALA A 43 -0.46 8.78 14.31
N SER A 44 0.47 9.72 14.35
CA SER A 44 1.07 10.29 13.14
C SER A 44 2.46 10.85 13.44
N GLY A 45 3.29 10.98 12.43
CA GLY A 45 4.62 11.57 12.56
C GLY A 45 5.39 11.57 11.25
N ASP A 46 6.62 12.07 11.32
CA ASP A 46 7.60 12.10 10.23
C ASP A 46 8.85 11.25 10.54
N ASP A 47 8.98 10.77 11.78
CA ASP A 47 9.97 9.78 12.20
C ASP A 47 9.40 8.35 12.06
N LEU A 48 9.98 7.57 11.15
CA LEU A 48 9.57 6.19 10.90
C LEU A 48 9.80 5.28 12.12
N ASP A 49 10.81 5.55 12.95
CA ASP A 49 11.06 4.70 14.13
C ASP A 49 9.95 4.83 15.18
N ALA A 50 9.30 6.00 15.25
CA ALA A 50 8.15 6.25 16.11
C ALA A 50 6.86 5.54 15.64
N LEU A 51 6.80 5.07 14.38
CA LEU A 51 5.64 4.35 13.85
C LEU A 51 5.54 2.90 14.36
N PHE A 52 6.66 2.24 14.63
CA PHE A 52 6.66 0.78 14.83
C PHE A 52 5.80 0.35 16.02
N GLU A 53 5.94 1.02 17.16
CA GLU A 53 5.18 0.68 18.37
C GLU A 53 3.66 0.75 18.16
N PRO A 54 3.07 1.89 17.71
CA PRO A 54 1.63 1.95 17.51
C PRO A 54 1.14 1.01 16.39
N LEU A 55 1.95 0.75 15.36
CA LEU A 55 1.60 -0.19 14.29
C LEU A 55 1.51 -1.64 14.79
N ILE A 56 2.44 -2.06 15.66
CA ILE A 56 2.42 -3.39 16.29
C ILE A 56 1.21 -3.52 17.23
N GLN A 57 0.94 -2.49 18.02
CA GLN A 57 -0.23 -2.51 18.90
C GLN A 57 -1.54 -2.66 18.11
N ALA A 58 -1.65 -2.03 16.94
CA ALA A 58 -2.80 -2.14 16.05
C ALA A 58 -2.90 -3.54 15.41
N SER A 59 -1.77 -4.11 14.97
CA SER A 59 -1.73 -5.44 14.35
C SER A 59 -2.05 -6.56 15.34
N ASP A 60 -1.71 -6.41 16.62
CA ASP A 60 -2.04 -7.40 17.66
C ASP A 60 -3.55 -7.57 17.89
N GLN A 61 -4.36 -6.59 17.48
CA GLN A 61 -5.81 -6.58 17.74
C GLN A 61 -6.66 -6.69 16.48
N SER A 62 -6.10 -6.39 15.31
CA SER A 62 -6.83 -6.35 14.04
C SER A 62 -5.88 -6.61 12.87
N GLY A 63 -6.43 -6.96 11.71
CA GLY A 63 -5.66 -6.84 10.49
C GLY A 63 -5.30 -5.38 10.22
N VAL A 64 -4.21 -5.15 9.51
CA VAL A 64 -3.75 -3.82 9.12
C VAL A 64 -3.71 -3.71 7.61
N LEU A 65 -4.28 -2.63 7.09
CA LEU A 65 -4.04 -2.17 5.73
C LEU A 65 -2.85 -1.21 5.75
N LEU A 66 -1.70 -1.62 5.22
CA LEU A 66 -0.45 -0.86 5.24
C LEU A 66 -0.12 -0.33 3.83
N GLY A 67 -0.22 0.99 3.70
CA GLY A 67 -0.02 1.71 2.45
C GLY A 67 1.32 2.42 2.38
N LEU A 68 1.92 2.41 1.20
CA LEU A 68 3.10 3.21 0.88
C LEU A 68 2.75 4.13 -0.30
N GLU A 69 3.01 5.43 -0.19
CA GLU A 69 2.89 6.37 -1.33
C GLU A 69 4.10 6.24 -2.25
N ALA A 70 4.22 5.05 -2.83
CA ALA A 70 5.31 4.69 -3.72
C ALA A 70 4.85 3.54 -4.63
N PRO A 71 5.30 3.49 -5.89
CA PRO A 71 5.06 2.33 -6.74
C PRO A 71 5.53 1.04 -6.06
N LEU A 72 4.61 0.09 -5.83
CA LEU A 72 4.94 -1.20 -5.21
C LEU A 72 5.29 -2.28 -6.21
N PHE A 73 4.96 -2.08 -7.48
CA PHE A 73 5.18 -3.04 -8.54
C PHE A 73 5.30 -2.34 -9.88
N VAL A 74 5.99 -3.01 -10.81
CA VAL A 74 6.14 -2.54 -12.20
C VAL A 74 5.51 -3.53 -13.17
N PRO A 75 4.85 -3.05 -14.24
CA PRO A 75 4.30 -3.91 -15.28
C PRO A 75 5.43 -4.52 -16.12
N ILE A 76 5.28 -5.79 -16.43
CA ILE A 76 6.10 -6.54 -17.38
C ILE A 76 5.20 -6.84 -18.59
N ARG A 77 5.55 -6.22 -19.72
CA ARG A 77 4.78 -6.29 -20.97
C ARG A 77 5.60 -7.01 -22.04
N GLN A 78 4.98 -7.38 -23.15
CA GLN A 78 5.70 -7.98 -24.28
C GLN A 78 6.45 -6.93 -25.11
N ASP A 79 5.88 -5.73 -25.26
CA ASP A 79 6.47 -4.63 -26.03
C ASP A 79 7.31 -3.73 -25.12
N LEU A 80 8.60 -3.59 -25.44
CA LEU A 80 9.54 -2.71 -24.75
C LEU A 80 9.06 -1.26 -24.73
N LEU A 81 8.40 -0.79 -25.78
CA LEU A 81 7.90 0.59 -25.88
C LEU A 81 6.77 0.88 -24.88
N LEU A 82 6.13 -0.15 -24.34
CA LEU A 82 5.07 -0.03 -23.35
C LEU A 82 5.58 -0.20 -21.92
N MET A 83 6.83 -0.60 -21.68
CA MET A 83 7.33 -0.92 -20.33
C MET A 83 7.15 0.24 -19.34
N THR A 84 7.42 1.46 -19.77
CA THR A 84 7.32 2.68 -18.96
C THR A 84 5.93 3.35 -19.05
N LYS A 85 4.97 2.73 -19.75
CA LYS A 85 3.60 3.25 -19.77
C LYS A 85 2.94 3.03 -18.41
N ALA A 86 2.03 3.93 -18.05
CA ALA A 86 1.18 3.80 -16.89
C ALA A 86 0.46 2.43 -16.89
N ARG A 87 0.21 1.87 -15.72
CA ARG A 87 -0.62 0.68 -15.55
C ARG A 87 -2.07 1.00 -15.96
N ALA A 88 -2.82 0.01 -16.42
CA ALA A 88 -4.23 0.24 -16.73
C ALA A 88 -4.97 0.73 -15.47
N GLY A 89 -5.70 1.85 -15.59
CA GLY A 89 -6.35 2.57 -14.48
C GLY A 89 -5.48 3.61 -13.76
N GLU A 90 -4.16 3.55 -13.91
CA GLU A 90 -3.23 4.58 -13.45
C GLU A 90 -3.22 5.74 -14.46
N SER A 91 -3.79 6.88 -14.11
CA SER A 91 -3.87 8.07 -14.96
C SER A 91 -3.97 9.33 -14.10
N PRO A 92 -3.30 10.45 -14.45
CA PRO A 92 -2.69 10.73 -15.76
C PRO A 92 -1.16 10.56 -15.86
N ARG A 93 -0.43 10.32 -14.77
CA ARG A 93 1.04 10.19 -14.80
C ARG A 93 1.47 8.75 -14.56
N PRO A 94 2.39 8.19 -15.37
CA PRO A 94 2.88 6.83 -15.16
C PRO A 94 3.78 6.74 -13.94
N TRP A 95 3.84 5.56 -13.31
CA TRP A 95 4.80 5.20 -12.26
C TRP A 95 6.25 5.53 -12.65
N SER A 96 6.60 5.49 -13.94
CA SER A 96 7.95 5.76 -14.43
C SER A 96 8.23 7.25 -14.71
N ALA A 97 7.26 8.15 -14.52
CA ALA A 97 7.50 9.59 -14.62
C ALA A 97 8.45 10.03 -13.50
N GLY A 98 9.14 11.18 -13.67
CA GLY A 98 10.27 11.60 -12.81
C GLY A 98 10.09 11.34 -11.31
N ALA A 99 9.01 11.86 -10.71
CA ALA A 99 8.74 11.66 -9.28
C ALA A 99 8.44 10.18 -8.93
N GLY A 100 7.62 9.49 -9.73
CA GLY A 100 7.28 8.09 -9.49
C GLY A 100 8.50 7.16 -9.59
N ALA A 101 9.36 7.34 -10.61
CA ALA A 101 10.57 6.55 -10.79
C ALA A 101 11.58 6.78 -9.65
N GLN A 102 11.71 8.04 -9.20
CA GLN A 102 12.55 8.39 -8.06
C GLN A 102 12.05 7.74 -6.77
N VAL A 103 10.76 7.87 -6.47
CA VAL A 103 10.16 7.34 -5.24
C VAL A 103 10.15 5.81 -5.27
N LEU A 104 9.95 5.17 -6.42
CA LEU A 104 10.10 3.72 -6.59
C LEU A 104 11.49 3.25 -6.13
N ALA A 105 12.56 3.88 -6.63
CA ALA A 105 13.92 3.48 -6.28
C ALA A 105 14.25 3.76 -4.80
N MET A 106 13.78 4.87 -4.26
CA MET A 106 13.97 5.27 -2.87
C MET A 106 13.18 4.41 -1.89
N ASN A 107 11.99 3.95 -2.28
CA ASN A 107 11.13 3.12 -1.45
C ASN A 107 11.75 1.73 -1.21
N LEU A 108 12.54 1.18 -2.14
CA LEU A 108 13.14 -0.15 -1.99
C LEU A 108 13.89 -0.34 -0.65
N PRO A 109 14.89 0.49 -0.30
CA PRO A 109 15.56 0.37 1.00
C PRO A 109 14.65 0.74 2.18
N ILE A 110 13.75 1.73 2.03
CA ILE A 110 12.87 2.18 3.13
C ILE A 110 11.85 1.10 3.50
N MET A 111 11.18 0.52 2.51
CA MET A 111 10.23 -0.58 2.68
C MET A 111 10.91 -1.84 3.22
N THR A 112 12.12 -2.15 2.73
CA THR A 112 12.89 -3.29 3.27
C THR A 112 13.25 -3.05 4.73
N TYR A 113 13.68 -1.84 5.10
CA TYR A 113 13.93 -1.45 6.49
C TYR A 113 12.66 -1.58 7.35
N LEU A 114 11.52 -1.05 6.87
CA LEU A 114 10.22 -1.16 7.53
C LEU A 114 9.86 -2.62 7.84
N PHE A 115 9.92 -3.50 6.85
CA PHE A 115 9.60 -4.93 7.05
C PHE A 115 10.59 -5.62 7.98
N GLN A 116 11.88 -5.31 7.90
CA GLN A 116 12.89 -5.85 8.80
C GLN A 116 12.63 -5.41 10.25
N GLN A 117 12.33 -4.13 10.48
CA GLN A 117 12.05 -3.59 11.81
C GLN A 117 10.76 -4.17 12.41
N LEU A 118 9.74 -4.38 11.58
CA LEU A 118 8.50 -5.06 11.99
C LEU A 118 8.77 -6.52 12.36
N GLN A 119 9.53 -7.27 11.55
CA GLN A 119 9.88 -8.65 11.84
C GLN A 119 10.68 -8.81 13.14
N ILE A 120 11.62 -7.89 13.41
CA ILE A 120 12.42 -7.89 14.65
C ILE A 120 11.52 -7.72 15.88
N ARG A 121 10.48 -6.89 15.80
CA ARG A 121 9.60 -6.58 16.94
C ARG A 121 8.40 -7.52 17.05
N GLN A 122 7.93 -8.08 15.93
CA GLN A 122 6.76 -8.95 15.86
C GLN A 122 6.95 -9.98 14.74
N ALA A 123 7.48 -11.16 15.09
CA ALA A 123 7.88 -12.18 14.12
C ALA A 123 6.70 -12.86 13.39
N ASN A 124 5.46 -12.71 13.89
CA ASN A 124 4.31 -13.49 13.44
C ASN A 124 3.36 -12.73 12.50
N LEU A 125 3.81 -11.62 11.90
CA LEU A 125 3.02 -10.90 10.90
C LEU A 125 2.85 -11.74 9.63
N SER A 126 1.62 -11.80 9.14
CA SER A 126 1.27 -12.48 7.89
C SER A 126 0.96 -11.44 6.82
N TYR A 127 1.85 -11.33 5.83
CA TYR A 127 1.72 -10.34 4.77
C TYR A 127 0.86 -10.88 3.62
N CYS A 128 -0.15 -10.10 3.23
CA CYS A 128 -1.00 -10.33 2.07
C CYS A 128 -0.57 -9.35 0.97
N ILE A 129 -0.33 -9.86 -0.23
CA ILE A 129 -0.07 -9.04 -1.43
C ILE A 129 -1.37 -8.74 -2.15
N GLU A 130 -2.23 -9.75 -2.28
CA GLU A 130 -3.51 -9.66 -2.98
C GLU A 130 -4.66 -9.44 -1.98
N SER A 131 -5.64 -8.64 -2.37
CA SER A 131 -6.79 -8.32 -1.52
C SER A 131 -7.61 -9.55 -1.14
N THR A 132 -7.63 -10.58 -1.98
CA THR A 132 -8.36 -11.84 -1.77
C THR A 132 -7.85 -12.65 -0.58
N ASP A 133 -6.59 -12.46 -0.19
CA ASP A 133 -5.98 -13.19 0.92
C ASP A 133 -6.18 -12.48 2.27
N PHE A 134 -6.64 -11.23 2.23
CA PHE A 134 -6.81 -10.41 3.41
C PHE A 134 -8.20 -10.59 4.03
N THR A 135 -8.22 -11.12 5.24
CA THR A 135 -9.47 -11.36 6.00
C THR A 135 -9.60 -10.43 7.22
N ALA A 136 -8.68 -9.47 7.36
CA ALA A 136 -8.60 -8.55 8.50
C ALA A 136 -8.40 -9.23 9.87
N LYS A 137 -7.80 -10.43 9.91
CA LYS A 137 -7.46 -11.09 11.18
C LYS A 137 -6.29 -10.39 11.87
N PRO A 138 -6.21 -10.41 13.22
CA PRO A 138 -5.03 -9.95 13.95
C PRO A 138 -3.74 -10.54 13.37
N GLY A 139 -2.73 -9.69 13.20
CA GLY A 139 -1.44 -10.04 12.62
C GLY A 139 -1.41 -10.11 11.08
N GLN A 140 -2.55 -10.04 10.38
CA GLN A 140 -2.54 -9.92 8.92
C GLN A 140 -2.22 -8.48 8.48
N VAL A 141 -1.40 -8.34 7.45
CA VAL A 141 -1.01 -7.04 6.87
C VAL A 141 -1.23 -7.09 5.36
N LEU A 142 -2.23 -6.37 4.84
CA LEU A 142 -2.39 -6.18 3.40
C LEU A 142 -1.57 -4.97 2.94
N LEU A 143 -0.67 -5.20 2.00
CA LEU A 143 0.15 -4.15 1.39
C LEU A 143 -0.57 -3.53 0.20
N PHE A 144 -0.61 -2.20 0.15
CA PHE A 144 -1.21 -1.49 -0.98
C PHE A 144 -0.39 -0.26 -1.39
N GLU A 145 -0.55 0.13 -2.65
CA GLU A 145 0.01 1.38 -3.15
C GLU A 145 -0.97 2.52 -2.91
N ALA A 146 -0.53 3.51 -2.15
CA ALA A 146 -1.27 4.74 -1.92
C ALA A 146 -0.98 5.71 -3.07
N LEU A 147 -2.00 6.12 -3.82
CA LEU A 147 -1.86 7.13 -4.86
C LEU A 147 -2.56 8.42 -4.42
N VAL A 148 -1.82 9.32 -3.77
CA VAL A 148 -2.30 10.66 -3.41
C VAL A 148 -1.70 11.67 -4.40
N SER A 149 -2.53 12.30 -5.22
CA SER A 149 -2.02 13.17 -6.29
C SER A 149 -2.93 14.35 -6.60
N GLY A 150 -2.36 15.35 -7.27
CA GLY A 150 -3.11 16.49 -7.82
C GLY A 150 -3.70 17.39 -6.74
N ALA A 151 -4.96 17.77 -6.91
CA ALA A 151 -5.69 18.66 -6.02
C ALA A 151 -5.97 18.06 -4.63
N ASN A 152 -5.70 16.76 -4.44
CA ASN A 152 -5.92 16.05 -3.18
C ASN A 152 -4.65 15.91 -2.35
N LYS A 153 -3.54 16.59 -2.71
CA LYS A 153 -2.38 16.68 -1.82
C LYS A 153 -2.66 17.70 -0.71
N GLY A 154 -2.34 17.33 0.52
CA GLY A 154 -2.35 18.20 1.68
C GLY A 154 -1.14 19.14 1.72
N SER A 155 -0.96 19.80 2.87
CA SER A 155 0.14 20.74 3.10
C SER A 155 1.45 20.09 3.53
N SER A 156 1.43 18.80 3.88
CA SER A 156 2.56 18.03 4.36
C SER A 156 2.43 16.56 3.99
N HIS A 157 3.53 15.80 4.10
CA HIS A 157 3.52 14.35 3.90
C HIS A 157 2.63 13.60 4.91
N ILE A 158 2.49 14.15 6.13
CA ILE A 158 1.55 13.63 7.13
C ILE A 158 0.10 13.84 6.67
N ASP A 159 -0.20 14.98 6.04
CA ASP A 159 -1.53 15.25 5.51
C ASP A 159 -1.88 14.33 4.33
N ASP A 160 -0.92 14.06 3.43
CA ASP A 160 -1.10 13.12 2.32
C ASP A 160 -1.39 11.70 2.84
N ALA A 161 -0.61 11.21 3.81
CA ALA A 161 -0.87 9.94 4.49
C ALA A 161 -2.25 9.94 5.18
N LYS A 162 -2.63 11.03 5.84
CA LYS A 162 -3.93 11.19 6.50
C LYS A 162 -5.09 11.07 5.50
N ILE A 163 -5.00 11.73 4.35
CA ILE A 163 -6.05 11.72 3.32
C ILE A 163 -6.33 10.28 2.86
N MET A 164 -5.28 9.48 2.64
CA MET A 164 -5.44 8.08 2.28
C MET A 164 -5.99 7.23 3.45
N VAL A 165 -5.55 7.48 4.68
CA VAL A 165 -6.10 6.79 5.85
C VAL A 165 -7.58 7.06 6.02
N ASP A 166 -8.02 8.32 5.94
CA ASP A 166 -9.42 8.69 6.07
C ASP A 166 -10.27 8.06 4.95
N TYR A 167 -9.75 8.02 3.71
CA TYR A 167 -10.38 7.30 2.60
C TYR A 167 -10.57 5.82 2.92
N CYS A 168 -9.51 5.11 3.30
CA CYS A 168 -9.57 3.68 3.58
C CYS A 168 -10.39 3.35 4.83
N ARG A 169 -10.37 4.22 5.84
CA ARG A 169 -11.18 4.09 7.06
C ARG A 169 -12.66 4.06 6.74
N SER A 170 -13.13 4.88 5.80
CA SER A 170 -14.55 4.91 5.42
C SER A 170 -15.06 3.56 4.88
N TYR A 171 -14.16 2.73 4.31
CA TYR A 171 -14.47 1.35 3.90
C TYR A 171 -14.29 0.36 5.06
N SER A 172 -13.27 0.55 5.90
CA SER A 172 -13.10 -0.27 7.11
C SER A 172 -14.31 -0.20 8.04
N ASP A 173 -14.91 0.99 8.21
CA ASP A 173 -16.14 1.20 8.99
C ASP A 173 -17.35 0.42 8.42
N GLN A 174 -17.26 -0.02 7.16
CA GLN A 174 -18.25 -0.85 6.46
C GLN A 174 -17.79 -2.30 6.25
N SER A 175 -16.67 -2.72 6.87
CA SER A 175 -16.04 -4.03 6.67
C SER A 175 -15.79 -4.36 5.19
N GLN A 176 -15.33 -3.37 4.44
CA GLN A 176 -15.01 -3.46 3.02
C GLN A 176 -13.57 -3.01 2.78
N LEU A 177 -12.93 -3.52 1.74
CA LEU A 177 -11.73 -2.89 1.18
C LEU A 177 -12.12 -1.82 0.16
N PRO A 178 -11.32 -0.75 0.00
CA PRO A 178 -11.50 0.18 -1.11
C PRO A 178 -11.37 -0.53 -2.46
N PRO A 179 -12.05 -0.05 -3.52
CA PRO A 179 -11.85 -0.58 -4.86
C PRO A 179 -10.43 -0.23 -5.34
N THR A 180 -9.74 -1.21 -5.92
CA THR A 180 -8.47 -0.95 -6.60
C THR A 180 -8.72 -0.20 -7.90
N ILE A 181 -7.89 0.79 -8.22
CA ILE A 181 -7.94 1.46 -9.52
C ILE A 181 -7.27 0.63 -10.62
N LEU A 182 -6.49 -0.40 -10.24
CA LEU A 182 -5.79 -1.24 -11.20
C LEU A 182 -6.79 -2.02 -12.05
N GLN A 183 -6.73 -1.82 -13.36
CA GLN A 183 -7.57 -2.53 -14.32
C GLN A 183 -6.81 -3.70 -14.94
N HIS A 184 -7.56 -4.71 -15.41
CA HIS A 184 -6.97 -5.81 -16.15
C HIS A 184 -6.34 -5.32 -17.45
N GLU A 185 -5.09 -5.73 -17.69
CA GLU A 185 -4.36 -5.45 -18.92
C GLU A 185 -3.89 -6.78 -19.51
N ALA A 186 -4.46 -7.16 -20.65
CA ALA A 186 -4.18 -8.45 -21.27
C ALA A 186 -2.69 -8.57 -21.66
N GLY A 187 -2.07 -9.71 -21.31
CA GLY A 187 -0.66 -9.97 -21.64
C GLY A 187 0.35 -9.23 -20.75
N THR A 188 -0.09 -8.63 -19.65
CA THR A 188 0.78 -7.96 -18.66
C THR A 188 0.86 -8.80 -17.40
N THR A 189 2.09 -9.00 -16.90
CA THR A 189 2.34 -9.50 -15.53
C THR A 189 3.00 -8.40 -14.71
N PHE A 190 3.20 -8.62 -13.42
CA PHE A 190 3.78 -7.62 -12.53
C PHE A 190 5.00 -8.18 -11.80
N LEU A 191 6.04 -7.36 -11.69
CA LEU A 191 7.12 -7.58 -10.73
C LEU A 191 6.79 -6.78 -9.47
N ASN A 192 6.36 -7.47 -8.42
CA ASN A 192 5.98 -6.85 -7.16
C ASN A 192 7.20 -6.66 -6.24
N LEU A 193 7.61 -5.41 -6.09
CA LEU A 193 8.79 -5.01 -5.33
C LEU A 193 8.59 -5.21 -3.82
N ALA A 194 7.36 -5.06 -3.33
CA ALA A 194 7.04 -5.36 -1.94
C ALA A 194 7.17 -6.85 -1.64
N ALA A 195 6.67 -7.69 -2.54
CA ALA A 195 6.87 -9.14 -2.45
C ALA A 195 8.35 -9.51 -2.57
N CYS A 196 9.13 -8.87 -3.45
CA CYS A 196 10.58 -9.07 -3.50
C CYS A 196 11.30 -8.70 -2.19
N ALA A 197 10.92 -7.60 -1.54
CA ALA A 197 11.50 -7.19 -0.26
C ALA A 197 11.15 -8.18 0.86
N LEU A 198 9.90 -8.64 0.93
CA LEU A 198 9.48 -9.68 1.88
C LEU A 198 10.22 -11.01 1.64
N LEU A 199 10.35 -11.43 0.39
CA LEU A 199 11.09 -12.65 0.05
C LEU A 199 12.56 -12.54 0.43
N HIS A 200 13.19 -11.37 0.21
CA HIS A 200 14.57 -11.12 0.60
C HIS A 200 14.78 -11.30 2.11
N LEU A 201 13.77 -10.96 2.93
CA LEU A 201 13.78 -11.13 4.38
C LEU A 201 13.29 -12.51 4.86
N GLY A 202 12.92 -13.41 3.94
CA GLY A 202 12.37 -14.73 4.27
C GLY A 202 10.97 -14.67 4.91
N LEU A 203 10.21 -13.61 4.65
CA LEU A 203 8.88 -13.38 5.22
C LEU A 203 7.74 -14.00 4.39
N ILE A 204 8.01 -14.36 3.12
CA ILE A 204 7.09 -15.06 2.23
C ILE A 204 7.84 -16.10 1.39
N GLU A 205 7.10 -17.03 0.80
CA GLU A 205 7.65 -18.05 -0.12
C GLU A 205 7.72 -17.55 -1.57
N THR A 206 8.55 -18.18 -2.41
CA THR A 206 8.79 -17.76 -3.80
C THR A 206 7.56 -17.85 -4.70
N GLN A 207 6.61 -18.72 -4.37
CA GLN A 207 5.34 -18.87 -5.08
C GLN A 207 4.50 -17.59 -5.05
N ALA A 208 4.67 -16.76 -4.00
CA ALA A 208 3.99 -15.47 -3.85
C ALA A 208 4.49 -14.38 -4.82
N LEU A 209 5.52 -14.65 -5.63
CA LEU A 209 6.02 -13.71 -6.65
C LEU A 209 5.32 -13.82 -8.02
N SER A 210 4.50 -14.85 -8.27
CA SER A 210 3.98 -15.11 -9.62
C SER A 210 2.88 -14.13 -10.03
N GLY A 211 3.27 -13.03 -10.68
CA GLY A 211 2.35 -12.14 -11.41
C GLY A 211 1.38 -11.33 -10.55
N CYS A 212 1.54 -11.36 -9.23
CA CYS A 212 0.66 -10.69 -8.27
C CYS A 212 0.85 -9.16 -8.30
N SER A 213 -0.25 -8.42 -8.28
CA SER A 213 -0.26 -6.98 -8.06
C SER A 213 -0.79 -6.67 -6.67
N SER A 214 -0.15 -5.72 -5.98
CA SER A 214 -0.80 -5.09 -4.83
C SER A 214 -1.97 -4.22 -5.32
N PRO A 215 -3.05 -4.07 -4.53
CA PRO A 215 -4.08 -3.09 -4.85
C PRO A 215 -3.49 -1.67 -4.89
N ILE A 216 -4.04 -0.82 -5.76
CA ILE A 216 -3.74 0.61 -5.81
C ILE A 216 -4.99 1.36 -5.39
N TYR A 217 -4.90 2.17 -4.34
CA TYR A 217 -6.03 2.98 -3.87
C TYR A 217 -5.81 4.46 -4.18
N ARG A 218 -6.91 5.15 -4.50
CA ARG A 218 -6.89 6.56 -4.89
C ARG A 218 -8.15 7.28 -4.36
N PRO A 219 -8.03 8.26 -3.44
CA PRO A 219 -9.18 8.83 -2.73
C PRO A 219 -10.22 9.57 -3.58
N ASP A 220 -9.84 9.99 -4.79
CA ASP A 220 -10.70 10.73 -5.73
C ASP A 220 -11.24 9.87 -6.87
N TYR A 221 -10.92 8.57 -6.88
CA TYR A 221 -11.44 7.68 -7.90
C TYR A 221 -12.92 7.40 -7.63
N ARG A 222 -13.79 8.13 -8.33
CA ARG A 222 -15.13 7.66 -8.64
C ARG A 222 -15.05 6.90 -9.97
N PRO A 223 -15.51 5.64 -10.03
CA PRO A 223 -15.51 4.85 -11.27
C PRO A 223 -16.26 5.56 -12.42
#